data_AF-A0A2V8K5P1-F1
#
_entry.id   AF-A0A2V8K5P1-F1
#
_cell.length_a   1.000
_cell.length_b   1.000
_cell.length_c   1.000
_cell.angle_alpha   90.00
_cell.angle_beta   90.00
_cell.angle_gamma   90.00
#
_symmetry.space_group_name_H-M   'P 1'
#
loop_
_entity.id
_entity.type
_entity.pdbx_description
1 polymer ?
#
loop_
_entity_poly.entity_id
_entity_poly.type
_entity_poly.pdbx_seq_one_letter_code
_entity_poly.pdbx_strand_id
1 'polypeptide(L)'
;FSPEPGQTAETDHKTKQELFQTSDRCFACHNSLSTSAGEDISIGFAWRPTMMANSARDPYWQAGVRRESIDHPESRAAIEDECSKCHMPMARYQSKFDGHEGEVFSHLSFGSDDRMDRLAQDGVSCSLCHQITKDKLGTRESLVGGFVVDTTRSKGEREEYGPFKIEDGQNRIMRTSSGGYRPTEGEHVRQSELCATCHTLITEALGPGGQKIGELPEQMPYQEWYASDFREKQSCQSCHMPVVQEPTRVTNTLGKPRDGMSRHVFVGGNFFMQRVLNRYRADLGVWALPEEFEAAATRTTEHLKSKTALISIDRVDVSGGRLQAEISLENLSGHKFPTAYPSRRAWLHVTIKDRNNVVFFESGALNPNGSIQGNDNDADPNRFEPHYTEINNPDQVQIYEDIMVGANNMPTTGLLTAVRFIKDNRLLPKGFDKRTAEQMIAPQGGAMNDADFMGGGDKIRYSVPLGNAQGPYQVEAEFWFQPISYRWANNLKPYNAMEPQRFTGYYDAMSSGSGVMLVRATAAK
;
A
#
# COMPACT_ATOMS: atom_id res chain seq x y z
N PHE A 1 -35.49 -33.57 58.80
CA PHE A 1 -35.44 -33.38 57.34
C PHE A 1 -35.68 -31.91 57.04
N SER A 2 -34.61 -31.15 56.94
CA SER A 2 -34.60 -29.79 56.39
C SER A 2 -33.63 -29.83 55.21
N PRO A 3 -34.02 -29.43 53.99
CA PRO A 3 -33.08 -29.35 52.89
C PRO A 3 -32.33 -28.02 52.96
N GLU A 4 -31.02 -28.08 52.76
CA GLU A 4 -30.15 -26.90 52.58
C GLU A 4 -30.54 -26.13 51.30
N PRO A 5 -30.42 -24.79 51.28
CA PRO A 5 -30.55 -24.02 50.05
C PRO A 5 -29.29 -24.17 49.20
N GLY A 6 -29.46 -24.68 47.99
CA GLY A 6 -28.39 -24.76 46.99
C GLY A 6 -27.85 -23.39 46.61
N GLN A 7 -26.52 -23.26 46.62
CA GLN A 7 -25.82 -22.19 45.94
C GLN A 7 -26.04 -22.34 44.44
N THR A 8 -26.82 -21.44 43.85
CA THR A 8 -26.82 -21.22 42.41
C THR A 8 -25.49 -20.59 42.05
N ALA A 9 -24.65 -21.34 41.34
CA ALA A 9 -23.51 -20.76 40.65
C ALA A 9 -24.04 -19.76 39.61
N GLU A 10 -23.90 -18.47 39.88
CA GLU A 10 -24.01 -17.44 38.85
C GLU A 10 -22.89 -17.69 37.84
N THR A 11 -23.22 -18.41 36.77
CA THR A 11 -22.47 -18.34 35.53
C THR A 11 -22.56 -16.89 35.05
N ASP A 12 -21.48 -16.12 35.26
CA ASP A 12 -21.29 -14.78 34.73
C ASP A 12 -21.28 -14.86 33.19
N HIS A 13 -22.48 -14.88 32.61
CA HIS A 13 -22.68 -14.66 31.18
C HIS A 13 -22.39 -13.18 30.92
N LYS A 14 -21.10 -12.82 30.87
CA LYS A 14 -20.70 -11.58 30.20
C LYS A 14 -21.22 -11.68 28.77
N THR A 15 -22.29 -10.95 28.47
CA THR A 15 -22.79 -10.77 27.11
C THR A 15 -21.61 -10.32 26.26
N LYS A 16 -21.14 -11.16 25.32
CA LYS A 16 -20.02 -10.80 24.45
C LYS A 16 -20.36 -9.49 23.73
N GLN A 17 -19.59 -8.45 24.01
CA GLN A 17 -19.85 -7.12 23.47
C GLN A 17 -19.31 -7.04 22.04
N GLU A 18 -20.21 -6.85 21.08
CA GLU A 18 -19.87 -6.78 19.67
C GLU A 18 -19.35 -5.38 19.30
N LEU A 19 -18.05 -5.25 19.01
CA LEU A 19 -17.42 -3.94 18.72
C LEU A 19 -17.57 -3.48 17.27
N PHE A 20 -17.82 -4.38 16.33
CA PHE A 20 -17.83 -4.09 14.89
C PHE A 20 -18.98 -4.79 14.17
N GLN A 21 -19.26 -4.28 12.98
CA GLN A 21 -20.21 -4.83 12.02
C GLN A 21 -19.61 -4.80 10.61
N THR A 22 -20.10 -5.67 9.74
CA THR A 22 -19.68 -5.74 8.34
C THR A 22 -20.31 -4.63 7.49
N SER A 23 -19.66 -4.36 6.35
CA SER A 23 -19.96 -3.28 5.41
C SER A 23 -21.36 -3.35 4.77
N ASP A 24 -21.95 -4.54 4.68
CA ASP A 24 -23.31 -4.77 4.14
C ASP A 24 -24.37 -3.91 4.83
N ARG A 25 -24.17 -3.61 6.12
CA ARG A 25 -25.02 -2.72 6.92
C ARG A 25 -25.02 -1.25 6.44
N CYS A 26 -23.97 -0.84 5.76
CA CYS A 26 -23.79 0.52 5.25
C CYS A 26 -24.29 0.65 3.79
N PHE A 27 -24.19 -0.42 3.03
CA PHE A 27 -24.41 -0.43 1.57
C PHE A 27 -25.83 -0.05 1.17
N ALA A 28 -26.82 -0.41 1.98
CA ALA A 28 -28.22 -0.09 1.71
C ALA A 28 -28.46 1.42 1.53
N CYS A 29 -27.75 2.25 2.31
CA CYS A 29 -27.91 3.70 2.29
C CYS A 29 -26.82 4.42 1.48
N HIS A 30 -25.63 3.84 1.34
CA HIS A 30 -24.47 4.51 0.77
C HIS A 30 -24.12 4.11 -0.68
N ASN A 31 -25.03 3.39 -1.35
CA ASN A 31 -24.97 3.10 -2.78
C ASN A 31 -26.10 3.80 -3.57
N SER A 32 -26.07 3.71 -4.89
CA SER A 32 -26.97 4.42 -5.81
C SER A 32 -26.87 5.94 -5.66
N LEU A 33 -25.63 6.42 -5.51
CA LEU A 33 -25.29 7.84 -5.49
C LEU A 33 -24.71 8.22 -6.84
N SER A 34 -25.16 9.33 -7.41
CA SER A 34 -24.64 9.84 -8.67
C SER A 34 -24.43 11.34 -8.65
N THR A 35 -23.52 11.82 -9.47
CA THR A 35 -23.40 13.26 -9.78
C THR A 35 -24.55 13.73 -10.67
N SER A 36 -24.66 15.05 -10.85
CA SER A 36 -25.57 15.67 -11.81
C SER A 36 -25.33 15.21 -13.26
N ALA A 37 -24.08 14.86 -13.58
CA ALA A 37 -23.67 14.30 -14.87
C ALA A 37 -23.88 12.79 -15.01
N GLY A 38 -24.37 12.11 -13.95
CA GLY A 38 -24.62 10.67 -13.95
C GLY A 38 -23.40 9.80 -13.65
N GLU A 39 -22.28 10.36 -13.19
CA GLU A 39 -21.14 9.57 -12.67
C GLU A 39 -21.60 8.83 -11.40
N ASP A 40 -21.39 7.52 -11.34
CA ASP A 40 -21.63 6.73 -10.12
C ASP A 40 -20.57 7.05 -9.05
N ILE A 41 -21.04 7.55 -7.90
CA ILE A 41 -20.24 7.90 -6.72
C ILE A 41 -20.69 7.10 -5.49
N SER A 42 -21.29 5.93 -5.71
CA SER A 42 -21.65 4.98 -4.67
C SER A 42 -20.43 4.61 -3.82
N ILE A 43 -20.53 4.82 -2.51
CA ILE A 43 -19.41 4.65 -1.58
C ILE A 43 -19.02 3.17 -1.48
N GLY A 44 -20.01 2.28 -1.33
CA GLY A 44 -19.77 0.84 -1.23
C GLY A 44 -19.18 0.26 -2.51
N PHE A 45 -19.69 0.66 -3.68
CA PHE A 45 -19.16 0.24 -4.98
C PHE A 45 -17.75 0.79 -5.25
N ALA A 46 -17.45 2.00 -4.79
CA ALA A 46 -16.09 2.56 -4.88
C ALA A 46 -15.09 1.84 -3.95
N TRP A 47 -15.53 1.42 -2.76
CA TRP A 47 -14.67 0.78 -1.75
C TRP A 47 -14.44 -0.72 -1.99
N ARG A 48 -15.46 -1.49 -2.39
CA ARG A 48 -15.34 -2.96 -2.54
C ARG A 48 -14.23 -3.47 -3.48
N PRO A 49 -13.81 -2.78 -4.57
CA PRO A 49 -12.68 -3.20 -5.40
C PRO A 49 -11.31 -2.68 -4.90
N THR A 50 -11.25 -2.03 -3.74
CA THR A 50 -9.99 -1.48 -3.19
C THR A 50 -9.19 -2.54 -2.44
N MET A 51 -7.90 -2.28 -2.25
CA MET A 51 -7.06 -3.14 -1.40
C MET A 51 -7.50 -3.12 0.07
N MET A 52 -8.19 -2.08 0.54
CA MET A 52 -8.71 -2.01 1.91
C MET A 52 -9.80 -3.07 2.14
N ALA A 53 -10.79 -3.15 1.24
CA ALA A 53 -11.86 -4.15 1.26
C ALA A 53 -11.39 -5.59 1.03
N ASN A 54 -10.19 -5.75 0.47
CA ASN A 54 -9.62 -7.04 0.09
C ASN A 54 -8.28 -7.31 0.82
N SER A 55 -8.02 -6.61 1.91
CA SER A 55 -6.75 -6.70 2.65
C SER A 55 -6.50 -8.09 3.23
N ALA A 56 -7.54 -8.76 3.72
CA ALA A 56 -7.51 -10.16 4.13
C ALA A 56 -7.50 -11.15 2.96
N ARG A 57 -8.02 -10.74 1.80
CA ARG A 57 -8.12 -11.56 0.57
C ARG A 57 -6.89 -11.48 -0.31
N ASP A 58 -5.93 -10.60 0.02
CA ASP A 58 -4.72 -10.41 -0.76
C ASP A 58 -3.84 -11.67 -0.66
N PRO A 59 -3.71 -12.46 -1.75
CA PRO A 59 -2.92 -13.70 -1.72
C PRO A 59 -1.43 -13.44 -1.49
N TYR A 60 -0.93 -12.25 -1.85
CA TYR A 60 0.46 -11.89 -1.61
C TYR A 60 0.72 -11.66 -0.12
N TRP A 61 -0.19 -10.94 0.55
CA TRP A 61 -0.12 -10.77 2.00
C TRP A 61 -0.24 -12.11 2.73
N GLN A 62 -1.20 -12.96 2.35
CA GLN A 62 -1.36 -14.31 2.93
C GLN A 62 -0.08 -15.14 2.79
N ALA A 63 0.56 -15.10 1.61
CA ALA A 63 1.83 -15.77 1.37
C ALA A 63 2.97 -15.21 2.22
N GLY A 64 3.03 -13.88 2.37
CA GLY A 64 3.98 -13.19 3.24
C GLY A 64 3.85 -13.63 4.70
N VAL A 65 2.65 -13.54 5.28
CA VAL A 65 2.38 -13.99 6.67
C VAL A 65 2.74 -15.46 6.85
N ARG A 66 2.39 -16.32 5.88
CA ARG A 66 2.69 -17.75 5.95
C ARG A 66 4.20 -18.00 5.94
N ARG A 67 4.93 -17.29 5.09
CA ARG A 67 6.38 -17.35 5.05
C ARG A 67 6.98 -16.96 6.40
N GLU A 68 6.63 -15.79 6.94
CA GLU A 68 7.19 -15.33 8.23
C GLU A 68 6.85 -16.33 9.36
N SER A 69 5.66 -16.94 9.33
CA SER A 69 5.23 -17.99 10.27
C SER A 69 5.99 -19.32 10.13
N ILE A 70 6.53 -19.62 8.93
CA ILE A 70 7.37 -20.80 8.68
C ILE A 70 8.80 -20.51 9.12
N ASP A 71 9.32 -19.31 8.80
CA ASP A 71 10.69 -18.88 9.11
C ASP A 71 10.88 -18.66 10.63
N HIS A 72 9.81 -18.27 11.34
CA HIS A 72 9.81 -17.99 12.78
C HIS A 72 8.73 -18.82 13.52
N PRO A 73 8.86 -20.16 13.56
CA PRO A 73 7.81 -21.07 14.06
C PRO A 73 7.42 -20.83 15.52
N GLU A 74 8.32 -20.33 16.35
CA GLU A 74 8.12 -20.00 17.75
C GLU A 74 7.25 -18.75 17.96
N SER A 75 7.14 -17.89 16.94
CA SER A 75 6.43 -16.61 17.01
C SER A 75 5.13 -16.59 16.20
N ARG A 76 4.65 -17.74 15.70
CA ARG A 76 3.49 -17.82 14.79
C ARG A 76 2.26 -17.03 15.27
N ALA A 77 1.83 -17.25 16.50
CA ALA A 77 0.65 -16.57 17.05
C ALA A 77 0.85 -15.05 17.15
N ALA A 78 2.03 -14.60 17.57
CA ALA A 78 2.39 -13.19 17.62
C ALA A 78 2.46 -12.56 16.21
N ILE A 79 2.94 -13.30 15.21
CA ILE A 79 3.00 -12.84 13.82
C ILE A 79 1.58 -12.68 13.26
N GLU A 80 0.70 -13.65 13.48
CA GLU A 80 -0.70 -13.55 13.06
C GLU A 80 -1.41 -12.38 13.77
N ASP A 81 -1.20 -12.16 15.08
CA ASP A 81 -1.75 -11.02 15.80
C ASP A 81 -1.25 -9.67 15.23
N GLU A 82 0.04 -9.58 14.92
CA GLU A 82 0.67 -8.35 14.42
C GLU A 82 0.18 -8.01 13.01
N CYS A 83 0.23 -8.99 12.08
CA CYS A 83 -0.17 -8.78 10.69
C CYS A 83 -1.67 -8.53 10.55
N SER A 84 -2.49 -9.10 11.43
CA SER A 84 -3.95 -8.91 11.42
C SER A 84 -4.39 -7.53 11.92
N LYS A 85 -3.52 -6.76 12.62
CA LYS A 85 -3.85 -5.39 13.06
C LYS A 85 -4.28 -4.46 11.94
N CYS A 86 -3.68 -4.60 10.75
CA CYS A 86 -3.94 -3.71 9.60
C CYS A 86 -4.69 -4.40 8.46
N HIS A 87 -4.68 -5.74 8.39
CA HIS A 87 -5.30 -6.51 7.29
C HIS A 87 -6.59 -7.23 7.68
N MET A 88 -6.80 -7.52 8.96
CA MET A 88 -8.06 -8.05 9.52
C MET A 88 -8.47 -7.25 10.79
N PRO A 89 -8.43 -5.91 10.74
CA PRO A 89 -8.40 -5.05 11.93
C PRO A 89 -9.61 -5.25 12.84
N MET A 90 -10.81 -5.42 12.27
CA MET A 90 -12.04 -5.59 13.07
C MET A 90 -12.05 -6.90 13.85
N ALA A 91 -11.69 -8.01 13.18
CA ALA A 91 -11.61 -9.32 13.82
C ALA A 91 -10.49 -9.35 14.88
N ARG A 92 -9.30 -8.85 14.54
CA ARG A 92 -8.18 -8.76 15.48
C ARG A 92 -8.55 -7.94 16.71
N TYR A 93 -9.13 -6.75 16.52
CA TYR A 93 -9.45 -5.85 17.62
C TYR A 93 -10.54 -6.45 18.53
N GLN A 94 -11.55 -7.10 17.96
CA GLN A 94 -12.54 -7.88 18.73
C GLN A 94 -11.87 -9.02 19.51
N SER A 95 -10.96 -9.80 18.89
CA SER A 95 -10.23 -10.88 19.55
C SER A 95 -9.43 -10.37 20.74
N LYS A 96 -8.72 -9.25 20.55
CA LYS A 96 -7.93 -8.58 21.60
C LYS A 96 -8.80 -8.08 22.75
N PHE A 97 -9.96 -7.51 22.45
CA PHE A 97 -10.94 -7.10 23.45
C PHE A 97 -11.47 -8.30 24.26
N ASP A 98 -11.67 -9.45 23.59
CA ASP A 98 -12.09 -10.69 24.22
C ASP A 98 -10.95 -11.44 24.95
N GLY A 99 -9.73 -10.85 25.01
CA GLY A 99 -8.58 -11.40 25.74
C GLY A 99 -7.73 -12.40 24.96
N HIS A 100 -7.88 -12.48 23.64
CA HIS A 100 -7.16 -13.40 22.76
C HIS A 100 -6.24 -12.65 21.79
N GLU A 101 -5.34 -13.38 21.15
CA GLU A 101 -4.55 -12.87 20.01
C GLU A 101 -5.39 -12.91 18.72
N GLY A 102 -5.00 -12.11 17.73
CA GLY A 102 -5.53 -12.22 16.38
C GLY A 102 -5.03 -13.48 15.68
N GLU A 103 -5.90 -14.12 14.92
CA GLU A 103 -5.55 -15.23 14.03
C GLU A 103 -5.76 -14.79 12.58
N VAL A 104 -4.95 -15.30 11.65
CA VAL A 104 -5.04 -15.00 10.23
C VAL A 104 -5.61 -16.19 9.48
N PHE A 105 -4.96 -17.35 9.58
CA PHE A 105 -5.27 -18.47 8.68
C PHE A 105 -6.59 -19.16 9.01
N SER A 106 -7.04 -19.12 10.27
CA SER A 106 -8.35 -19.64 10.67
C SER A 106 -9.51 -18.89 9.99
N HIS A 107 -9.30 -17.61 9.63
CA HIS A 107 -10.32 -16.75 9.03
C HIS A 107 -10.33 -16.72 7.49
N LEU A 108 -9.48 -17.52 6.82
CA LEU A 108 -9.40 -17.55 5.35
C LEU A 108 -10.41 -18.50 4.69
N SER A 109 -11.33 -19.09 5.47
CA SER A 109 -12.45 -19.87 4.94
C SER A 109 -13.51 -18.94 4.33
N PHE A 110 -13.29 -18.52 3.08
CA PHE A 110 -14.19 -17.60 2.40
C PHE A 110 -15.59 -18.17 2.21
N GLY A 111 -16.61 -17.35 2.53
CA GLY A 111 -18.01 -17.76 2.48
C GLY A 111 -18.54 -18.38 3.78
N SER A 112 -17.74 -18.39 4.85
CA SER A 112 -18.20 -18.74 6.20
C SER A 112 -19.26 -17.77 6.72
N ASP A 113 -20.26 -18.31 7.41
CA ASP A 113 -21.28 -17.53 8.14
C ASP A 113 -20.81 -17.11 9.55
N ASP A 114 -19.64 -17.61 9.99
CA ASP A 114 -19.05 -17.22 11.26
C ASP A 114 -18.83 -15.70 11.31
N ARG A 115 -19.11 -15.11 12.49
CA ARG A 115 -19.04 -13.65 12.65
C ARG A 115 -17.60 -13.14 12.54
N MET A 116 -16.64 -13.83 13.15
CA MET A 116 -15.24 -13.41 13.14
C MET A 116 -14.64 -13.58 11.76
N ASP A 117 -14.95 -14.67 11.06
CA ASP A 117 -14.55 -14.86 9.66
C ASP A 117 -15.07 -13.71 8.78
N ARG A 118 -16.35 -13.33 8.91
CA ARG A 118 -16.91 -12.21 8.15
C ARG A 118 -16.25 -10.88 8.49
N LEU A 119 -15.96 -10.60 9.77
CA LEU A 119 -15.24 -9.37 10.17
C LEU A 119 -13.81 -9.35 9.64
N ALA A 120 -13.11 -10.48 9.66
CA ALA A 120 -11.76 -10.60 9.13
C ALA A 120 -11.76 -10.38 7.61
N GLN A 121 -12.66 -11.06 6.91
CA GLN A 121 -12.76 -11.03 5.46
C GLN A 121 -13.28 -9.69 4.94
N ASP A 122 -14.07 -8.93 5.69
CA ASP A 122 -14.50 -7.58 5.30
C ASP A 122 -13.35 -6.54 5.34
N GLY A 123 -12.18 -6.93 5.89
CA GLY A 123 -10.93 -6.18 5.81
C GLY A 123 -10.97 -4.84 6.54
N VAL A 124 -10.36 -3.82 5.94
CA VAL A 124 -10.40 -2.44 6.42
C VAL A 124 -11.72 -1.82 5.95
N SER A 125 -12.74 -1.94 6.80
CA SER A 125 -14.15 -1.67 6.47
C SER A 125 -14.69 -0.39 7.13
N CYS A 126 -15.94 -0.05 6.76
CA CYS A 126 -16.65 1.15 7.20
C CYS A 126 -16.67 1.28 8.73
N SER A 127 -17.09 0.24 9.44
CA SER A 127 -17.24 0.30 10.90
C SER A 127 -15.91 0.39 11.63
N LEU A 128 -14.79 0.04 10.99
CA LEU A 128 -13.47 0.30 11.57
C LEU A 128 -13.14 1.79 11.48
N CYS A 129 -12.95 2.30 10.25
CA CYS A 129 -12.46 3.64 10.02
C CYS A 129 -13.37 4.70 10.65
N HIS A 130 -14.69 4.48 10.59
CA HIS A 130 -15.67 5.38 11.18
C HIS A 130 -15.79 5.23 12.71
N GLN A 131 -15.23 4.20 13.37
CA GLN A 131 -15.21 4.13 14.84
C GLN A 131 -13.90 4.62 15.47
N ILE A 132 -12.83 4.81 14.68
CA ILE A 132 -11.57 5.35 15.18
C ILE A 132 -11.83 6.74 15.79
N THR A 133 -11.48 6.89 17.06
CA THR A 133 -11.58 8.16 17.80
C THR A 133 -10.39 9.05 17.50
N LYS A 134 -10.45 10.32 17.90
CA LYS A 134 -9.31 11.24 17.83
C LYS A 134 -8.18 10.91 18.82
N ASP A 135 -8.43 9.99 19.75
CA ASP A 135 -7.49 9.72 20.83
C ASP A 135 -6.19 9.14 20.27
N LYS A 136 -5.07 9.74 20.67
CA LYS A 136 -3.69 9.37 20.28
C LYS A 136 -3.35 9.54 18.80
N LEU A 137 -4.26 9.98 17.93
CA LEU A 137 -3.93 10.21 16.53
C LEU A 137 -2.74 11.17 16.39
N GLY A 138 -1.79 10.83 15.51
CA GLY A 138 -0.55 11.59 15.31
C GLY A 138 0.55 11.31 16.34
N THR A 139 0.32 10.40 17.30
CA THR A 139 1.32 9.96 18.28
C THR A 139 1.83 8.55 17.96
N ARG A 140 3.00 8.18 18.50
CA ARG A 140 3.63 6.86 18.27
C ARG A 140 2.72 5.72 18.72
N GLU A 141 1.93 5.92 19.76
CA GLU A 141 1.02 4.95 20.35
C GLU A 141 -0.14 4.57 19.42
N SER A 142 -0.46 5.41 18.43
CA SER A 142 -1.53 5.14 17.45
C SER A 142 -1.06 4.39 16.20
N LEU A 143 0.25 4.35 15.97
CA LEU A 143 0.87 3.71 14.81
C LEU A 143 0.82 2.18 14.97
N VAL A 144 1.16 1.44 13.91
CA VAL A 144 1.20 -0.04 13.96
C VAL A 144 -0.16 -0.64 14.41
N GLY A 145 -1.26 -0.08 13.90
CA GLY A 145 -2.63 -0.47 14.24
C GLY A 145 -3.04 -0.14 15.69
N GLY A 146 -2.37 0.82 16.33
CA GLY A 146 -2.64 1.28 17.70
C GLY A 146 -3.82 2.26 17.83
N PHE A 147 -4.68 2.36 16.82
CA PHE A 147 -5.87 3.22 16.85
C PHE A 147 -6.80 2.87 18.02
N VAL A 148 -7.61 3.85 18.45
CA VAL A 148 -8.52 3.70 19.59
C VAL A 148 -9.96 3.72 19.12
N VAL A 149 -10.73 2.68 19.47
CA VAL A 149 -12.20 2.68 19.37
C VAL A 149 -12.84 2.64 20.76
N ASP A 150 -14.07 3.13 20.88
CA ASP A 150 -14.83 3.12 22.14
C ASP A 150 -15.29 1.69 22.48
N THR A 151 -14.69 1.11 23.51
CA THR A 151 -15.04 -0.22 24.02
C THR A 151 -15.95 -0.17 25.25
N THR A 152 -16.20 1.03 25.78
CA THR A 152 -16.86 1.21 27.09
C THR A 152 -18.35 1.43 26.96
N ARG A 153 -18.79 2.17 25.94
CA ARG A 153 -20.22 2.45 25.74
C ARG A 153 -20.98 1.23 25.26
N SER A 154 -22.25 1.19 25.63
CA SER A 154 -23.14 0.10 25.25
C SER A 154 -23.47 0.13 23.75
N LYS A 155 -23.92 -1.01 23.23
CA LYS A 155 -24.46 -1.09 21.85
C LYS A 155 -25.66 -0.15 21.75
N GLY A 156 -25.64 0.79 20.81
CA GLY A 156 -26.64 1.86 20.74
C GLY A 156 -26.08 3.26 21.00
N GLU A 157 -24.95 3.34 21.71
CA GLU A 157 -24.38 4.60 22.22
C GLU A 157 -23.00 4.91 21.64
N ARG A 158 -22.27 3.87 21.19
CA ARG A 158 -20.98 4.00 20.49
C ARG A 158 -21.10 4.88 19.25
N GLU A 159 -20.10 5.72 19.03
CA GLU A 159 -20.09 6.68 17.94
C GLU A 159 -19.52 6.07 16.65
N GLU A 160 -20.15 6.40 15.52
CA GLU A 160 -19.55 6.30 14.18
C GLU A 160 -19.40 7.72 13.63
N TYR A 161 -18.17 8.13 13.34
CA TYR A 161 -17.78 9.48 12.97
C TYR A 161 -17.84 9.70 11.47
N GLY A 162 -18.53 10.75 11.02
CA GLY A 162 -18.47 11.25 9.65
C GLY A 162 -18.07 12.72 9.63
N PRO A 163 -17.69 13.27 8.47
CA PRO A 163 -17.24 14.66 8.36
C PRO A 163 -18.38 15.69 8.34
N PHE A 164 -19.60 15.27 8.66
CA PHE A 164 -20.80 16.04 8.39
C PHE A 164 -21.72 16.03 9.60
N LYS A 165 -22.19 17.20 10.01
CA LYS A 165 -23.28 17.34 10.98
C LYS A 165 -24.55 16.61 10.53
N ILE A 166 -25.14 15.83 11.41
CA ILE A 166 -26.28 14.94 11.13
C ILE A 166 -27.52 15.49 11.81
N GLU A 167 -28.64 15.56 11.09
CA GLU A 167 -29.93 15.99 11.65
C GLU A 167 -30.66 14.83 12.35
N ASP A 168 -31.50 15.12 13.34
CA ASP A 168 -32.14 14.12 14.21
C ASP A 168 -32.90 13.02 13.44
N GLY A 169 -33.61 13.39 12.37
CA GLY A 169 -34.35 12.43 11.54
C GLY A 169 -33.44 11.45 10.79
N GLN A 170 -32.32 11.94 10.25
CA GLN A 170 -31.31 11.11 9.58
C GLN A 170 -30.57 10.22 10.60
N ASN A 171 -30.31 10.76 11.79
CA ASN A 171 -29.67 10.04 12.89
C ASN A 171 -30.48 8.78 13.27
N ARG A 172 -31.80 8.90 13.43
CA ARG A 172 -32.66 7.75 13.75
C ARG A 172 -32.58 6.63 12.70
N ILE A 173 -32.59 6.97 11.41
CA ILE A 173 -32.50 5.99 10.31
C ILE A 173 -31.14 5.30 10.32
N MET A 174 -30.06 6.09 10.38
CA MET A 174 -28.69 5.58 10.40
C MET A 174 -28.46 4.66 11.61
N ARG A 175 -28.97 5.00 12.80
CA ARG A 175 -28.89 4.14 14.00
C ARG A 175 -29.54 2.77 13.79
N THR A 176 -30.65 2.71 13.05
CA THR A 176 -31.31 1.42 12.76
C THR A 176 -30.54 0.57 11.74
N SER A 177 -29.90 1.19 10.74
CA SER A 177 -29.11 0.47 9.73
C SER A 177 -27.75 0.00 10.26
N SER A 178 -27.08 0.85 11.05
CA SER A 178 -25.75 0.61 11.64
C SER A 178 -25.79 -0.29 12.88
N GLY A 179 -26.84 -1.07 13.10
CA GLY A 179 -26.88 -1.97 14.27
C GLY A 179 -26.83 -1.27 15.64
N GLY A 180 -27.11 0.04 15.67
CA GLY A 180 -27.19 0.86 16.87
C GLY A 180 -26.12 1.94 17.02
N TYR A 181 -25.07 2.01 16.18
CA TYR A 181 -24.06 3.08 16.34
C TYR A 181 -24.69 4.46 16.16
N ARG A 182 -24.23 5.42 16.98
CA ARG A 182 -24.64 6.81 16.96
C ARG A 182 -23.81 7.60 15.94
N PRO A 183 -24.40 8.01 14.81
CA PRO A 183 -23.72 8.83 13.83
C PRO A 183 -23.34 10.17 14.47
N THR A 184 -22.08 10.56 14.32
CA THR A 184 -21.49 11.72 14.99
C THR A 184 -20.60 12.48 14.02
N GLU A 185 -20.59 13.81 14.10
CA GLU A 185 -19.62 14.61 13.34
C GLU A 185 -18.24 14.51 14.01
N GLY A 186 -17.19 14.21 13.23
CA GLY A 186 -15.83 14.16 13.72
C GLY A 186 -14.85 14.61 12.64
N GLU A 187 -14.14 15.72 12.87
CA GLU A 187 -13.21 16.30 11.89
C GLU A 187 -11.94 15.45 11.70
N HIS A 188 -11.57 14.63 12.70
CA HIS A 188 -10.38 13.79 12.63
C HIS A 188 -10.42 12.75 11.49
N VAL A 189 -11.61 12.41 10.98
CA VAL A 189 -11.73 11.53 9.80
C VAL A 189 -11.17 12.16 8.51
N ARG A 190 -10.94 13.48 8.51
CA ARG A 190 -10.34 14.25 7.41
C ARG A 190 -8.83 14.48 7.58
N GLN A 191 -8.26 14.05 8.69
CA GLN A 191 -6.85 14.27 9.05
C GLN A 191 -5.96 13.09 8.63
N SER A 192 -4.77 13.38 8.11
CA SER A 192 -3.80 12.36 7.65
C SER A 192 -3.42 11.37 8.76
N GLU A 193 -3.48 11.81 10.02
CA GLU A 193 -3.20 11.04 11.23
C GLU A 193 -4.11 9.82 11.38
N LEU A 194 -5.34 9.85 10.85
CA LEU A 194 -6.20 8.68 10.79
C LEU A 194 -5.54 7.56 9.96
N CYS A 195 -5.01 7.92 8.78
CA CYS A 195 -4.34 6.99 7.87
C CYS A 195 -3.01 6.49 8.47
N ALA A 196 -2.30 7.34 9.20
CA ALA A 196 -1.02 7.03 9.83
C ALA A 196 -1.08 5.82 10.78
N THR A 197 -2.26 5.53 11.34
CA THR A 197 -2.44 4.39 12.27
C THR A 197 -2.08 3.04 11.63
N CYS A 198 -2.38 2.85 10.34
CA CYS A 198 -2.02 1.64 9.59
C CYS A 198 -0.90 1.90 8.56
N HIS A 199 -0.73 3.16 8.13
CA HIS A 199 0.30 3.58 7.17
C HIS A 199 1.57 4.11 7.83
N THR A 200 1.83 3.69 9.06
CA THR A 200 3.17 3.67 9.65
C THR A 200 3.38 2.32 10.33
N LEU A 201 4.32 1.54 9.81
CA LEU A 201 4.64 0.21 10.27
C LEU A 201 6.12 0.13 10.64
N ILE A 202 6.38 -0.22 11.90
CA ILE A 202 7.70 -0.56 12.43
C ILE A 202 7.65 -2.03 12.77
N THR A 203 8.42 -2.86 12.08
CA THR A 203 8.50 -4.29 12.36
C THR A 203 9.63 -4.59 13.32
N GLU A 204 9.48 -5.67 14.06
CA GLU A 204 10.52 -6.21 14.93
C GLU A 204 11.22 -7.37 14.22
N ALA A 205 12.54 -7.26 14.08
CA ALA A 205 13.34 -8.34 13.56
C ALA A 205 13.51 -9.44 14.62
N LEU A 206 13.35 -10.70 14.22
CA LEU A 206 13.39 -11.88 15.06
C LEU A 206 14.65 -12.71 14.77
N GLY A 207 15.42 -13.00 15.82
CA GLY A 207 16.53 -13.94 15.84
C GLY A 207 16.12 -15.32 16.36
N PRO A 208 17.09 -16.22 16.60
CA PRO A 208 16.82 -17.56 17.11
C PRO A 208 15.99 -17.57 18.39
N GLY A 209 14.94 -18.39 18.45
CA GLY A 209 14.09 -18.51 19.63
C GLY A 209 13.15 -17.32 19.82
N GLY A 210 12.84 -16.57 18.75
CA GLY A 210 11.90 -15.46 18.75
C GLY A 210 12.43 -14.20 19.42
N GLN A 211 13.74 -14.13 19.67
CA GLN A 211 14.36 -12.97 20.29
C GLN A 211 14.27 -11.75 19.36
N LYS A 212 13.81 -10.62 19.89
CA LYS A 212 13.87 -9.34 19.17
C LYS A 212 15.32 -8.90 19.03
N ILE A 213 15.79 -8.72 17.80
CA ILE A 213 17.17 -8.36 17.47
C ILE A 213 17.30 -7.01 16.75
N GLY A 214 16.19 -6.34 16.44
CA GLY A 214 16.16 -5.02 15.82
C GLY A 214 14.75 -4.52 15.55
N GLU A 215 14.64 -3.26 15.16
CA GLU A 215 13.42 -2.66 14.62
C GLU A 215 13.72 -2.15 13.20
N LEU A 216 12.77 -2.33 12.29
CA LEU A 216 12.86 -1.82 10.92
C LEU A 216 11.66 -0.88 10.66
N PRO A 217 11.90 0.35 10.19
CA PRO A 217 10.83 1.23 9.74
C PRO A 217 10.29 0.78 8.37
N GLU A 218 9.57 -0.34 8.33
CA GLU A 218 9.11 -1.01 7.11
C GLU A 218 8.28 -0.10 6.19
N GLN A 219 7.31 0.64 6.76
CA GLN A 219 6.45 1.54 5.99
C GLN A 219 6.35 2.88 6.68
N MET A 220 6.78 3.94 6.00
CA MET A 220 6.81 5.30 6.53
C MET A 220 6.12 6.38 5.66
N PRO A 221 5.06 6.09 4.86
CA PRO A 221 4.47 7.10 3.99
C PRO A 221 3.96 8.35 4.74
N TYR A 222 3.44 8.20 5.97
CA TYR A 222 3.02 9.36 6.77
C TYR A 222 4.21 10.24 7.18
N GLN A 223 5.31 9.65 7.67
CA GLN A 223 6.50 10.39 8.08
C GLN A 223 7.20 11.01 6.87
N GLU A 224 7.26 10.31 5.74
CA GLU A 224 7.76 10.83 4.47
C GLU A 224 6.93 12.03 3.98
N TRP A 225 5.60 11.96 4.12
CA TRP A 225 4.69 13.08 3.84
C TRP A 225 4.84 14.23 4.82
N TYR A 226 4.98 13.94 6.10
CA TYR A 226 5.17 14.93 7.15
C TYR A 226 6.49 15.69 6.99
N ALA A 227 7.51 15.05 6.43
CA ALA A 227 8.79 15.67 6.10
C ALA A 227 8.78 16.47 4.78
N SER A 228 7.65 16.52 4.06
CA SER A 228 7.54 17.21 2.77
C SER A 228 6.73 18.49 2.86
N ASP A 229 6.77 19.26 1.78
CA ASP A 229 5.94 20.46 1.58
C ASP A 229 4.44 20.16 1.57
N PHE A 230 4.05 18.90 1.33
CA PHE A 230 2.64 18.52 1.17
C PHE A 230 1.89 18.54 2.49
N ARG A 231 2.57 18.43 3.63
CA ARG A 231 1.91 18.41 4.95
C ARG A 231 1.02 19.63 5.19
N GLU A 232 1.42 20.79 4.66
CA GLU A 232 0.69 22.06 4.79
C GLU A 232 -0.26 22.33 3.61
N LYS A 233 -0.25 21.48 2.58
CA LYS A 233 -0.95 21.72 1.30
C LYS A 233 -2.10 20.74 1.06
N GLN A 234 -1.87 19.45 1.33
CA GLN A 234 -2.77 18.37 0.94
C GLN A 234 -2.67 17.20 1.93
N SER A 235 -3.79 16.81 2.53
CA SER A 235 -3.88 15.62 3.38
C SER A 235 -3.90 14.33 2.56
N CYS A 236 -3.66 13.18 3.20
CA CYS A 236 -3.77 11.87 2.56
C CYS A 236 -5.13 11.70 1.86
N GLN A 237 -6.22 12.09 2.52
CA GLN A 237 -7.58 12.01 1.99
C GLN A 237 -7.76 12.86 0.74
N SER A 238 -7.12 14.03 0.67
CA SER A 238 -7.31 14.95 -0.46
C SER A 238 -6.84 14.33 -1.80
N CYS A 239 -5.79 13.51 -1.77
CA CYS A 239 -5.27 12.80 -2.94
C CYS A 239 -5.91 11.42 -3.13
N HIS A 240 -6.02 10.62 -2.05
CA HIS A 240 -6.44 9.22 -2.14
C HIS A 240 -7.96 9.03 -2.09
N MET A 241 -8.70 10.03 -1.63
CA MET A 241 -10.17 10.06 -1.56
C MET A 241 -10.72 11.36 -2.20
N PRO A 242 -10.51 11.57 -3.51
CA PRO A 242 -10.77 12.85 -4.16
C PRO A 242 -12.23 13.29 -4.00
N VAL A 243 -12.39 14.55 -3.62
CA VAL A 243 -13.69 15.17 -3.37
C VAL A 243 -14.51 15.31 -4.65
N VAL A 244 -15.82 15.03 -4.57
CA VAL A 244 -16.78 15.36 -5.64
C VAL A 244 -16.91 16.88 -5.74
N GLN A 245 -16.64 17.41 -6.94
CA GLN A 245 -16.60 18.86 -7.21
C GLN A 245 -17.99 19.45 -7.50
N GLU A 246 -18.98 19.04 -6.72
CA GLU A 246 -20.34 19.59 -6.71
C GLU A 246 -21.07 19.14 -5.42
N PRO A 247 -22.11 19.88 -4.97
CA PRO A 247 -22.98 19.41 -3.90
C PRO A 247 -23.67 18.11 -4.30
N THR A 248 -23.45 17.03 -3.56
CA THR A 248 -24.06 15.72 -3.84
C THR A 248 -24.59 15.03 -2.59
N ARG A 249 -25.50 14.07 -2.76
CA ARG A 249 -26.00 13.29 -1.63
C ARG A 249 -24.93 12.33 -1.15
N VAL A 250 -24.79 12.20 0.16
CA VAL A 250 -23.90 11.22 0.82
C VAL A 250 -24.62 9.94 1.24
N THR A 251 -25.94 9.90 1.03
CA THR A 251 -26.83 8.76 1.29
C THR A 251 -28.01 8.80 0.32
N ASN A 252 -28.49 7.66 -0.14
CA ASN A 252 -29.67 7.53 -0.99
C ASN A 252 -30.98 7.67 -0.18
N THR A 253 -30.90 7.55 1.15
CA THR A 253 -32.05 7.51 2.05
C THR A 253 -32.25 8.87 2.69
N LEU A 254 -33.20 9.66 2.18
CA LEU A 254 -33.48 11.04 2.65
C LEU A 254 -32.22 11.94 2.69
N GLY A 255 -31.29 11.71 1.75
CA GLY A 255 -30.03 12.43 1.67
C GLY A 255 -30.21 13.85 1.14
N LYS A 256 -29.61 14.82 1.84
CA LYS A 256 -29.47 16.19 1.35
C LYS A 256 -28.13 16.34 0.61
N PRO A 257 -28.05 17.17 -0.44
CA PRO A 257 -26.78 17.52 -1.05
C PRO A 257 -25.82 18.15 -0.04
N ARG A 258 -24.54 17.78 -0.12
CA ARG A 258 -23.44 18.30 0.70
C ARG A 258 -22.22 18.51 -0.18
N ASP A 259 -21.51 19.60 0.07
CA ASP A 259 -20.18 19.81 -0.48
C ASP A 259 -19.15 18.93 0.24
N GLY A 260 -18.06 18.58 -0.44
CA GLY A 260 -16.96 17.87 0.22
C GLY A 260 -17.17 16.37 0.42
N MET A 261 -18.03 15.72 -0.38
CA MET A 261 -18.15 14.26 -0.36
C MET A 261 -16.87 13.63 -0.92
N SER A 262 -16.17 12.85 -0.11
CA SER A 262 -14.95 12.14 -0.49
C SER A 262 -15.27 10.79 -1.13
N ARG A 263 -14.71 10.54 -2.32
CA ARG A 263 -14.82 9.24 -2.98
C ARG A 263 -14.01 8.18 -2.23
N HIS A 264 -14.62 7.04 -1.93
CA HIS A 264 -13.96 5.93 -1.22
C HIS A 264 -13.20 5.00 -2.18
N VAL A 265 -12.42 5.59 -3.08
CA VAL A 265 -11.68 4.87 -4.13
C VAL A 265 -10.26 4.46 -3.68
N PHE A 266 -9.71 5.09 -2.65
CA PHE A 266 -8.42 4.79 -2.01
C PHE A 266 -7.31 4.47 -3.02
N VAL A 267 -7.11 5.36 -4.00
CA VAL A 267 -6.19 5.13 -5.12
C VAL A 267 -4.76 4.97 -4.59
N GLY A 268 -4.01 3.98 -5.07
CA GLY A 268 -2.63 3.72 -4.63
C GLY A 268 -1.74 3.26 -5.79
N GLY A 269 -0.92 2.23 -5.57
CA GLY A 269 -0.06 1.64 -6.60
C GLY A 269 -0.45 0.22 -7.06
N ASN A 270 -1.38 -0.46 -6.39
CA ASN A 270 -1.60 -1.91 -6.56
C ASN A 270 -2.52 -2.28 -7.74
N PHE A 271 -2.29 -1.72 -8.91
CA PHE A 271 -3.05 -2.06 -10.13
C PHE A 271 -2.93 -3.56 -10.49
N PHE A 272 -1.78 -4.17 -10.18
CA PHE A 272 -1.52 -5.59 -10.41
C PHE A 272 -2.37 -6.47 -9.49
N MET A 273 -2.36 -6.20 -8.18
CA MET A 273 -3.13 -7.00 -7.23
C MET A 273 -4.64 -6.84 -7.41
N GLN A 274 -5.12 -5.65 -7.80
CA GLN A 274 -6.52 -5.48 -8.22
C GLN A 274 -6.89 -6.39 -9.39
N ARG A 275 -6.01 -6.59 -10.37
CA ARG A 275 -6.22 -7.50 -11.50
C ARG A 275 -6.13 -8.97 -11.10
N VAL A 276 -5.22 -9.33 -10.18
CA VAL A 276 -5.14 -10.67 -9.59
C VAL A 276 -6.43 -11.02 -8.85
N LEU A 277 -6.88 -10.13 -7.96
CA LEU A 277 -8.15 -10.26 -7.23
C LEU A 277 -9.34 -10.43 -8.19
N ASN A 278 -9.36 -9.67 -9.30
CA ASN A 278 -10.40 -9.79 -10.32
C ASN A 278 -10.38 -11.16 -11.03
N ARG A 279 -9.20 -11.57 -11.52
CA ARG A 279 -9.04 -12.83 -12.27
C ARG A 279 -9.37 -14.06 -11.42
N TYR A 280 -8.95 -14.05 -10.15
CA TYR A 280 -9.11 -15.17 -9.22
C TYR A 280 -10.21 -14.95 -8.18
N ARG A 281 -11.18 -14.07 -8.48
CA ARG A 281 -12.22 -13.62 -7.54
C ARG A 281 -12.98 -14.75 -6.84
N ALA A 282 -13.23 -15.86 -7.54
CA ALA A 282 -13.97 -16.99 -6.98
C ALA A 282 -13.17 -17.75 -5.92
N ASP A 283 -11.87 -17.96 -6.18
CA ASP A 283 -10.95 -18.62 -5.25
C ASP A 283 -10.69 -17.74 -4.01
N LEU A 284 -10.60 -16.43 -4.21
CA LEU A 284 -10.32 -15.46 -3.16
C LEU A 284 -11.56 -14.94 -2.44
N GLY A 285 -12.76 -15.46 -2.73
CA GLY A 285 -14.00 -15.05 -2.07
C GLY A 285 -14.33 -13.56 -2.24
N VAL A 286 -13.91 -12.98 -3.35
CA VAL A 286 -14.07 -11.56 -3.68
C VAL A 286 -15.49 -11.30 -4.17
N TRP A 287 -16.06 -10.16 -3.77
CA TRP A 287 -17.47 -9.83 -3.93
C TRP A 287 -17.74 -8.56 -4.75
N ALA A 288 -16.71 -7.76 -5.06
CA ALA A 288 -16.83 -6.73 -6.08
C ALA A 288 -17.00 -7.36 -7.46
N LEU A 289 -17.73 -6.67 -8.33
CA LEU A 289 -17.98 -7.13 -9.69
C LEU A 289 -16.72 -6.96 -10.56
N PRO A 290 -16.57 -7.79 -11.62
CA PRO A 290 -15.41 -7.70 -12.50
C PRO A 290 -15.17 -6.31 -13.10
N GLU A 291 -16.25 -5.62 -13.47
CA GLU A 291 -16.20 -4.29 -14.08
C GLU A 291 -15.70 -3.22 -13.09
N GLU A 292 -15.98 -3.40 -11.80
CA GLU A 292 -15.54 -2.46 -10.76
C GLU A 292 -14.05 -2.61 -10.46
N PHE A 293 -13.53 -3.84 -10.46
CA PHE A 293 -12.09 -4.05 -10.38
C PHE A 293 -11.36 -3.50 -11.59
N GLU A 294 -11.90 -3.70 -12.80
CA GLU A 294 -11.26 -3.14 -13.99
C GLU A 294 -11.27 -1.61 -13.96
N ALA A 295 -12.38 -1.00 -13.51
CA ALA A 295 -12.46 0.45 -13.30
C ALA A 295 -11.46 0.92 -12.22
N ALA A 296 -11.31 0.19 -11.12
CA ALA A 296 -10.36 0.51 -10.05
C ALA A 296 -8.90 0.36 -10.50
N ALA A 297 -8.58 -0.71 -11.25
CA ALA A 297 -7.24 -0.97 -11.79
C ALA A 297 -6.86 0.04 -12.87
N THR A 298 -7.81 0.42 -13.74
CA THR A 298 -7.64 1.51 -14.71
C THR A 298 -7.41 2.84 -14.02
N ARG A 299 -8.24 3.21 -13.03
CA ARG A 299 -8.07 4.44 -12.23
C ARG A 299 -6.69 4.50 -11.56
N THR A 300 -6.22 3.38 -11.02
CA THR A 300 -4.90 3.27 -10.40
C THR A 300 -3.79 3.49 -11.41
N THR A 301 -3.86 2.85 -12.58
CA THR A 301 -2.89 3.05 -13.67
C THR A 301 -2.88 4.49 -14.19
N GLU A 302 -4.04 5.12 -14.39
CA GLU A 302 -4.12 6.50 -14.85
C GLU A 302 -3.61 7.50 -13.81
N HIS A 303 -3.88 7.26 -12.52
CA HIS A 303 -3.29 8.05 -11.44
C HIS A 303 -1.76 7.94 -11.42
N LEU A 304 -1.24 6.71 -11.54
CA LEU A 304 0.20 6.47 -11.61
C LEU A 304 0.85 7.23 -12.77
N LYS A 305 0.25 7.19 -13.97
CA LYS A 305 0.77 7.88 -15.16
C LYS A 305 0.68 9.40 -15.11
N SER A 306 -0.36 9.95 -14.45
CA SER A 306 -0.67 11.39 -14.54
C SER A 306 -0.32 12.22 -13.30
N LYS A 307 -0.10 11.59 -12.14
CA LYS A 307 0.05 12.29 -10.85
C LYS A 307 1.26 11.86 -10.03
N THR A 308 2.11 10.98 -10.54
CA THR A 308 3.19 10.37 -9.74
C THR A 308 4.56 10.96 -10.03
N ALA A 309 4.95 11.05 -11.30
CA ALA A 309 6.27 11.51 -11.67
C ALA A 309 6.30 12.19 -13.04
N LEU A 310 7.32 13.01 -13.28
CA LEU A 310 7.69 13.52 -14.60
C LEU A 310 9.10 13.04 -14.95
N ILE A 311 9.38 12.97 -16.25
CA ILE A 311 10.71 12.67 -16.79
C ILE A 311 11.05 13.67 -17.88
N SER A 312 12.30 14.12 -17.93
CA SER A 312 12.85 14.93 -19.02
C SER A 312 14.23 14.45 -19.42
N ILE A 313 14.58 14.65 -20.70
CA ILE A 313 15.96 14.53 -21.19
C ILE A 313 16.45 15.97 -21.38
N ASP A 314 17.23 16.46 -20.42
CA ASP A 314 17.60 17.88 -20.34
C ASP A 314 18.67 18.24 -21.37
N ARG A 315 19.52 17.26 -21.70
CA ARG A 315 20.67 17.46 -22.56
C ARG A 315 21.05 16.17 -23.26
N VAL A 316 21.37 16.27 -24.56
CA VAL A 316 22.02 15.20 -25.33
C VAL A 316 23.19 15.78 -26.11
N ASP A 317 24.38 15.23 -25.88
CA ASP A 317 25.61 15.63 -26.55
C ASP A 317 26.42 14.43 -27.00
N VAL A 318 27.29 14.67 -27.97
CA VAL A 318 28.22 13.68 -28.50
C VAL A 318 29.62 14.25 -28.38
N SER A 319 30.48 13.58 -27.60
CA SER A 319 31.87 13.99 -27.43
C SER A 319 32.76 12.79 -27.15
N GLY A 320 33.98 12.80 -27.67
CA GLY A 320 34.98 11.75 -27.39
C GLY A 320 34.54 10.32 -27.74
N GLY A 321 33.73 10.14 -28.79
CA GLY A 321 33.21 8.81 -29.19
C GLY A 321 32.10 8.27 -28.27
N ARG A 322 31.48 9.13 -27.45
CA ARG A 322 30.39 8.78 -26.54
C ARG A 322 29.19 9.70 -26.75
N LEU A 323 28.00 9.14 -26.57
CA LEU A 323 26.78 9.91 -26.35
C LEU A 323 26.63 10.16 -24.85
N GLN A 324 26.38 11.41 -24.49
CA GLN A 324 26.08 11.85 -23.12
C GLN A 324 24.63 12.34 -23.08
N ALA A 325 23.83 11.80 -22.18
CA ALA A 325 22.47 12.27 -21.93
C ALA A 325 22.27 12.53 -20.44
N GLU A 326 21.60 13.64 -20.10
CA GLU A 326 21.17 13.94 -18.73
C GLU A 326 19.66 13.72 -18.63
N ILE A 327 19.24 12.81 -17.76
CA ILE A 327 17.84 12.44 -17.55
C ILE A 327 17.43 12.89 -16.16
N SER A 328 16.40 13.73 -16.07
CA SER A 328 15.85 14.21 -14.81
C SER A 328 14.51 13.55 -14.52
N LEU A 329 14.29 13.21 -13.26
CA LEU A 329 13.03 12.69 -12.72
C LEU A 329 12.50 13.64 -11.65
N GLU A 330 11.20 13.89 -11.68
CA GLU A 330 10.50 14.68 -10.67
C GLU A 330 9.46 13.81 -9.96
N ASN A 331 9.45 13.81 -8.63
CA ASN A 331 8.40 13.19 -7.82
C ASN A 331 7.27 14.20 -7.56
N LEU A 332 6.06 13.86 -8.01
CA LEU A 332 4.85 14.67 -7.81
C LEU A 332 4.04 14.22 -6.59
N SER A 333 4.38 13.09 -5.98
CA SER A 333 3.72 12.61 -4.77
C SER A 333 4.23 13.34 -3.52
N GLY A 334 3.40 13.34 -2.47
CA GLY A 334 3.72 14.00 -1.21
C GLY A 334 4.65 13.22 -0.30
N HIS A 335 4.99 11.98 -0.62
CA HIS A 335 5.86 11.06 0.12
C HIS A 335 6.96 10.53 -0.82
N LYS A 336 7.80 9.58 -0.40
CA LYS A 336 8.77 9.00 -1.34
C LYS A 336 8.08 8.27 -2.48
N PHE A 337 8.74 8.10 -3.62
CA PHE A 337 8.22 7.27 -4.70
C PHE A 337 9.22 6.19 -5.15
N PRO A 338 8.84 4.90 -5.11
CA PRO A 338 7.63 4.37 -4.46
C PRO A 338 7.68 4.51 -2.92
N THR A 339 6.54 4.55 -2.25
CA THR A 339 6.45 4.54 -0.76
C THR A 339 5.83 3.23 -0.25
N ALA A 340 5.88 3.07 1.08
CA ALA A 340 5.32 2.00 1.88
C ALA A 340 6.02 0.66 1.62
N TYR A 341 5.25 -0.40 1.35
CA TYR A 341 5.74 -1.78 1.36
C TYR A 341 6.98 -2.00 0.46
N PRO A 342 8.10 -2.53 1.00
CA PRO A 342 9.40 -2.67 0.31
C PRO A 342 9.45 -3.50 -0.99
N SER A 343 8.36 -4.17 -1.38
CA SER A 343 8.33 -4.88 -2.66
C SER A 343 8.23 -3.98 -3.89
N ARG A 344 7.99 -2.69 -3.68
CA ARG A 344 7.70 -1.72 -4.74
C ARG A 344 9.00 -1.15 -5.29
N ARG A 345 9.10 -1.08 -6.62
CA ARG A 345 10.23 -0.43 -7.30
C ARG A 345 9.77 0.41 -8.48
N ALA A 346 10.52 1.47 -8.76
CA ALA A 346 10.45 2.22 -10.00
C ALA A 346 11.82 2.25 -10.66
N TRP A 347 11.91 2.34 -11.98
CA TRP A 347 13.21 2.31 -12.67
C TRP A 347 13.19 3.03 -14.00
N LEU A 348 14.38 3.36 -14.49
CA LEU A 348 14.59 3.88 -15.84
C LEU A 348 14.77 2.72 -16.83
N HIS A 349 13.96 2.72 -17.89
CA HIS A 349 14.22 1.97 -19.11
C HIS A 349 14.71 2.96 -20.17
N VAL A 350 15.93 2.76 -20.68
CA VAL A 350 16.56 3.71 -21.62
C VAL A 350 17.02 2.97 -22.86
N THR A 351 16.61 3.47 -24.03
CA THR A 351 17.08 2.99 -25.33
C THR A 351 17.75 4.11 -26.12
N ILE A 352 18.82 3.77 -26.84
CA ILE A 352 19.50 4.69 -27.75
C ILE A 352 19.61 4.05 -29.13
N LYS A 353 19.12 4.77 -30.14
CA LYS A 353 19.04 4.34 -31.54
C LYS A 353 19.97 5.17 -32.41
N ASP A 354 20.54 4.55 -33.43
CA ASP A 354 21.30 5.22 -34.49
C ASP A 354 20.37 5.76 -35.60
N ARG A 355 20.96 6.37 -36.63
CA ARG A 355 20.22 6.91 -37.79
C ARG A 355 19.37 5.89 -38.56
N ASN A 356 19.68 4.60 -38.43
CA ASN A 356 18.98 3.51 -39.10
C ASN A 356 17.90 2.90 -38.20
N ASN A 357 17.62 3.51 -37.04
CA ASN A 357 16.74 3.01 -35.98
C ASN A 357 17.24 1.71 -35.32
N VAL A 358 18.53 1.40 -35.38
CA VAL A 358 19.12 0.25 -34.69
C VAL A 358 19.41 0.64 -33.25
N VAL A 359 18.82 -0.09 -32.30
CA VAL A 359 19.12 0.04 -30.86
C VAL A 359 20.53 -0.49 -30.61
N PHE A 360 21.45 0.36 -30.20
CA PHE A 360 22.83 -0.04 -29.83
C PHE A 360 23.09 0.04 -28.32
N PHE A 361 22.14 0.57 -27.56
CA PHE A 361 22.13 0.56 -26.11
C PHE A 361 20.70 0.43 -25.60
N GLU A 362 20.48 -0.49 -24.66
CA GLU A 362 19.22 -0.72 -23.97
C GLU A 362 19.53 -1.18 -22.54
N SER A 363 18.91 -0.54 -21.55
CA SER A 363 19.04 -0.87 -20.13
C SER A 363 17.68 -0.82 -19.47
N GLY A 364 17.36 -1.81 -18.63
CA GLY A 364 16.15 -1.82 -17.80
C GLY A 364 14.89 -2.36 -18.47
N ALA A 365 15.00 -3.16 -19.54
CA ALA A 365 13.85 -3.75 -20.21
C ALA A 365 13.07 -4.70 -19.28
N LEU A 366 11.74 -4.62 -19.29
CA LEU A 366 10.88 -5.50 -18.49
C LEU A 366 10.67 -6.84 -19.21
N ASN A 367 11.04 -7.93 -18.55
CA ASN A 367 10.77 -9.28 -19.06
C ASN A 367 9.34 -9.74 -18.73
N PRO A 368 8.75 -10.65 -19.53
CA PRO A 368 7.39 -11.18 -19.28
C PRO A 368 7.21 -11.87 -17.91
N ASN A 369 8.29 -12.34 -17.28
CA ASN A 369 8.26 -12.95 -15.94
C ASN A 369 8.33 -11.90 -14.79
N GLY A 370 8.31 -10.60 -15.11
CA GLY A 370 8.40 -9.51 -14.15
C GLY A 370 9.82 -9.12 -13.72
N SER A 371 10.85 -9.82 -14.20
CA SER A 371 12.26 -9.42 -13.97
C SER A 371 12.66 -8.24 -14.87
N ILE A 372 13.65 -7.47 -14.43
CA ILE A 372 14.24 -6.38 -15.20
C ILE A 372 15.57 -6.86 -15.78
N GLN A 373 15.76 -6.73 -17.10
CA GLN A 373 17.02 -7.03 -17.76
C GLN A 373 18.13 -6.11 -17.23
N GLY A 374 19.26 -6.71 -16.84
CA GLY A 374 20.39 -6.01 -16.24
C GLY A 374 20.30 -5.82 -14.73
N ASN A 375 19.17 -6.14 -14.08
CA ASN A 375 19.06 -5.99 -12.62
C ASN A 375 19.81 -7.09 -11.86
N ASP A 376 20.86 -6.68 -11.14
CA ASP A 376 21.68 -7.52 -10.28
C ASP A 376 20.87 -8.33 -9.25
N ASN A 377 19.87 -7.72 -8.60
CA ASN A 377 19.05 -8.42 -7.61
C ASN A 377 18.19 -9.49 -8.27
N ASP A 378 17.61 -9.23 -9.44
CA ASP A 378 16.79 -10.19 -10.16
C ASP A 378 17.63 -11.36 -10.72
N ALA A 379 18.94 -11.16 -10.97
CA ALA A 379 19.87 -12.21 -11.39
C ALA A 379 20.43 -13.02 -10.21
N ASP A 380 20.85 -12.36 -9.13
CA ASP A 380 21.43 -12.97 -7.93
C ASP A 380 20.75 -12.39 -6.66
N PRO A 381 20.09 -13.22 -5.83
CA PRO A 381 19.40 -12.74 -4.64
C PRO A 381 20.34 -12.09 -3.60
N ASN A 382 21.66 -12.27 -3.71
CA ASN A 382 22.65 -11.70 -2.80
C ASN A 382 23.22 -10.35 -3.27
N ARG A 383 22.85 -9.89 -4.48
CA ARG A 383 23.31 -8.64 -5.07
C ARG A 383 22.15 -7.66 -5.21
N PHE A 384 22.47 -6.38 -5.45
CA PHE A 384 21.49 -5.34 -5.72
C PHE A 384 22.13 -4.19 -6.50
N GLU A 385 21.33 -3.46 -7.27
CA GLU A 385 21.80 -2.26 -7.99
C GLU A 385 22.16 -1.15 -6.99
N PRO A 386 23.36 -0.54 -7.07
CA PRO A 386 23.64 0.68 -6.34
C PRO A 386 22.75 1.83 -6.85
N HIS A 387 22.79 2.97 -6.17
CA HIS A 387 22.31 4.23 -6.75
C HIS A 387 23.39 4.77 -7.69
N TYR A 388 23.07 4.91 -8.97
CA TYR A 388 23.98 5.43 -9.98
C TYR A 388 23.82 6.94 -10.12
N THR A 389 24.94 7.64 -10.22
CA THR A 389 24.99 9.03 -10.73
C THR A 389 25.36 9.04 -12.22
N GLU A 390 26.03 7.97 -12.69
CA GLU A 390 26.30 7.70 -14.10
C GLU A 390 26.02 6.24 -14.46
N ILE A 391 25.35 6.01 -15.60
CA ILE A 391 25.21 4.71 -16.25
C ILE A 391 25.98 4.72 -17.58
N ASN A 392 26.82 3.71 -17.78
CA ASN A 392 27.66 3.58 -18.97
C ASN A 392 27.70 2.17 -19.58
N ASN A 393 26.97 1.22 -18.98
CA ASN A 393 26.84 -0.16 -19.43
C ASN A 393 25.35 -0.55 -19.46
N PRO A 394 24.87 -1.28 -20.49
CA PRO A 394 23.49 -1.78 -20.54
C PRO A 394 23.08 -2.65 -19.34
N ASP A 395 24.03 -3.31 -18.67
CA ASP A 395 23.79 -4.13 -17.47
C ASP A 395 23.71 -3.29 -16.18
N GLN A 396 23.71 -1.96 -16.26
CA GLN A 396 23.48 -1.07 -15.12
C GLN A 396 22.10 -0.44 -15.25
N VAL A 397 21.26 -0.59 -14.22
CA VAL A 397 19.88 -0.09 -14.22
C VAL A 397 19.65 0.82 -13.03
N GLN A 398 19.19 2.06 -13.26
CA GLN A 398 18.77 2.92 -12.17
C GLN A 398 17.41 2.46 -11.63
N ILE A 399 17.43 1.80 -10.48
CA ILE A 399 16.23 1.33 -9.77
C ILE A 399 16.08 2.09 -8.46
N TYR A 400 14.94 2.76 -8.32
CA TYR A 400 14.44 3.46 -7.14
C TYR A 400 13.65 2.49 -6.28
N GLU A 401 14.28 2.00 -5.23
CA GLU A 401 13.77 0.97 -4.33
C GLU A 401 14.47 1.05 -2.97
N ASP A 402 13.94 0.34 -1.99
CA ASP A 402 14.65 0.02 -0.76
C ASP A 402 15.13 -1.44 -0.81
N ILE A 403 16.29 -1.70 -0.21
CA ILE A 403 16.85 -3.06 -0.08
C ILE A 403 17.11 -3.31 1.39
N MET A 404 16.42 -4.30 1.93
CA MET A 404 16.57 -4.75 3.30
C MET A 404 17.70 -5.77 3.43
N VAL A 405 18.38 -5.77 4.58
CA VAL A 405 19.36 -6.80 4.93
C VAL A 405 19.07 -7.41 6.30
N GLY A 406 19.39 -8.70 6.43
CA GLY A 406 19.36 -9.39 7.72
C GLY A 406 20.58 -9.10 8.58
N ALA A 407 20.63 -9.69 9.78
CA ALA A 407 21.77 -9.54 10.70
C ALA A 407 23.12 -10.04 10.13
N ASN A 408 23.07 -10.93 9.13
CA ASN A 408 24.23 -11.41 8.37
C ASN A 408 24.69 -10.44 7.25
N ASN A 409 24.06 -9.27 7.13
CA ASN A 409 24.29 -8.27 6.09
C ASN A 409 23.98 -8.75 4.65
N MET A 410 23.18 -9.81 4.50
CA MET A 410 22.73 -10.29 3.19
C MET A 410 21.36 -9.70 2.85
N PRO A 411 21.10 -9.36 1.57
CA PRO A 411 19.78 -8.94 1.14
C PRO A 411 18.71 -9.98 1.50
N THR A 412 17.54 -9.49 1.91
CA THR A 412 16.41 -10.35 2.26
C THR A 412 15.08 -9.68 1.89
N THR A 413 14.08 -10.50 1.59
CA THR A 413 12.68 -10.08 1.49
C THR A 413 11.90 -10.46 2.76
N GLY A 414 12.56 -10.98 3.80
CA GLY A 414 12.00 -11.32 5.12
C GLY A 414 11.77 -10.10 5.96
N LEU A 415 10.50 -9.79 6.23
CA LEU A 415 10.14 -8.61 7.00
C LEU A 415 10.63 -8.74 8.44
N LEU A 416 10.50 -9.93 9.03
CA LEU A 416 10.95 -10.20 10.40
C LEU A 416 12.40 -10.71 10.45
N THR A 417 13.04 -10.91 9.29
CA THR A 417 14.49 -11.15 9.23
C THR A 417 15.29 -9.86 9.09
N ALA A 418 14.70 -8.83 8.47
CA ALA A 418 15.38 -7.59 8.13
C ALA A 418 15.62 -6.70 9.36
N VAL A 419 16.87 -6.25 9.53
CA VAL A 419 17.27 -5.40 10.67
C VAL A 419 17.54 -3.95 10.28
N ARG A 420 17.76 -3.68 8.99
CA ARG A 420 17.93 -2.33 8.42
C ARG A 420 17.83 -2.36 6.90
N PHE A 421 17.75 -1.17 6.31
CA PHE A 421 18.01 -0.97 4.89
C PHE A 421 19.53 -0.84 4.62
N ILE A 422 20.00 -1.39 3.50
CA ILE A 422 21.34 -1.13 2.95
C ILE A 422 21.31 -0.10 1.82
N LYS A 423 20.13 0.05 1.18
CA LYS A 423 19.80 1.03 0.15
C LYS A 423 18.38 1.52 0.40
N ASP A 424 18.18 2.82 0.27
CA ASP A 424 16.87 3.47 0.10
C ASP A 424 17.15 4.72 -0.73
N ASN A 425 16.96 4.60 -2.04
CA ASN A 425 17.06 5.71 -2.98
C ASN A 425 15.69 6.08 -3.56
N ARG A 426 14.58 5.73 -2.91
CA ARG A 426 13.23 6.06 -3.41
C ARG A 426 13.09 7.58 -3.53
N LEU A 427 12.56 8.06 -4.66
CA LEU A 427 12.55 9.48 -5.03
C LEU A 427 11.92 10.34 -3.94
N LEU A 428 12.59 11.40 -3.50
CA LEU A 428 12.10 12.24 -2.41
C LEU A 428 11.00 13.20 -2.87
N PRO A 429 9.98 13.47 -2.05
CA PRO A 429 8.96 14.47 -2.37
C PRO A 429 9.54 15.89 -2.30
N LYS A 430 8.86 16.85 -2.93
CA LYS A 430 9.22 18.27 -2.83
C LYS A 430 9.23 18.74 -1.38
N GLY A 431 10.21 19.55 -1.02
CA GLY A 431 10.38 20.08 0.35
C GLY A 431 11.13 19.14 1.31
N PHE A 432 11.39 17.90 0.92
CA PHE A 432 12.13 16.95 1.76
C PHE A 432 13.63 17.29 1.80
N ASP A 433 14.16 17.57 2.99
CA ASP A 433 15.60 17.74 3.19
C ASP A 433 16.23 16.46 3.74
N LYS A 434 16.96 15.75 2.88
CA LYS A 434 17.62 14.49 3.25
C LYS A 434 18.70 14.64 4.32
N ARG A 435 19.27 15.84 4.53
CA ARG A 435 20.34 16.08 5.51
C ARG A 435 19.80 16.24 6.92
N THR A 436 18.56 16.69 7.06
CA THR A 436 17.90 16.91 8.36
C THR A 436 16.79 15.91 8.65
N ALA A 437 16.42 15.07 7.66
CA ALA A 437 15.42 14.03 7.82
C ALA A 437 15.76 13.06 8.96
N GLU A 438 14.74 12.62 9.68
CA GLU A 438 14.89 11.59 10.70
C GLU A 438 15.47 10.30 10.09
N GLN A 439 16.31 9.59 10.85
CA GLN A 439 17.02 8.41 10.37
C GLN A 439 16.08 7.35 9.75
N MET A 440 14.87 7.23 10.29
CA MET A 440 13.86 6.26 9.85
C MET A 440 13.30 6.53 8.44
N ILE A 441 13.46 7.75 7.92
CA ILE A 441 13.04 8.15 6.57
C ILE A 441 14.18 8.72 5.74
N ALA A 442 15.39 8.84 6.29
CA ALA A 442 16.55 9.31 5.55
C ALA A 442 16.93 8.31 4.43
N PRO A 443 17.34 8.78 3.24
CA PRO A 443 17.92 7.92 2.21
C PRO A 443 19.10 7.09 2.75
N GLN A 444 19.28 5.89 2.22
CA GLN A 444 20.37 4.98 2.58
C GLN A 444 21.20 4.62 1.35
N GLY A 445 22.51 4.47 1.53
CA GLY A 445 23.45 4.16 0.45
C GLY A 445 23.87 5.39 -0.36
N GLY A 446 24.15 5.18 -1.66
CA GLY A 446 24.75 6.20 -2.53
C GLY A 446 23.93 7.49 -2.65
N ALA A 447 22.61 7.39 -2.64
CA ALA A 447 21.69 8.53 -2.79
C ALA A 447 21.84 9.59 -1.70
N MET A 448 22.33 9.23 -0.50
CA MET A 448 22.57 10.20 0.57
C MET A 448 23.69 11.20 0.20
N ASN A 449 24.67 10.74 -0.57
CA ASN A 449 25.88 11.51 -0.92
C ASN A 449 25.81 12.16 -2.30
N ASP A 450 24.83 11.79 -3.13
CA ASP A 450 24.65 12.40 -4.44
C ASP A 450 24.15 13.85 -4.30
N ALA A 451 24.71 14.77 -5.07
CA ALA A 451 24.28 16.16 -5.07
C ALA A 451 23.00 16.37 -5.90
N ASP A 452 22.74 15.51 -6.88
CA ASP A 452 21.61 15.63 -7.80
C ASP A 452 20.34 14.94 -7.26
N PHE A 453 20.47 13.95 -6.38
CA PHE A 453 19.36 13.39 -5.62
C PHE A 453 18.89 14.33 -4.50
N MET A 454 17.76 15.03 -4.70
CA MET A 454 17.26 16.05 -3.78
C MET A 454 15.75 15.93 -3.52
N GLY A 455 15.23 16.72 -2.57
CA GLY A 455 13.79 16.86 -2.38
C GLY A 455 13.11 17.29 -3.68
N GLY A 456 12.27 16.41 -4.24
CA GLY A 456 11.53 16.62 -5.47
C GLY A 456 12.02 15.81 -6.67
N GLY A 457 13.21 15.18 -6.65
CA GLY A 457 13.69 14.48 -7.83
C GLY A 457 15.12 13.95 -7.78
N ASP A 458 15.57 13.47 -8.93
CA ASP A 458 16.92 12.94 -9.16
C ASP A 458 17.36 13.26 -10.61
N LYS A 459 18.67 13.31 -10.86
CA LYS A 459 19.24 13.46 -12.21
C LYS A 459 20.36 12.47 -12.44
N ILE A 460 20.23 11.69 -13.51
CA ILE A 460 21.17 10.64 -13.86
C ILE A 460 21.86 10.95 -15.19
N ARG A 461 23.18 10.77 -15.22
CA ARG A 461 23.95 10.86 -16.47
C ARG A 461 24.04 9.50 -17.16
N TYR A 462 23.71 9.44 -18.44
CA TYR A 462 24.07 8.34 -19.30
C TYR A 462 25.28 8.72 -20.13
N SER A 463 26.29 7.86 -20.17
CA SER A 463 27.52 8.06 -20.94
C SER A 463 27.77 6.78 -21.72
N VAL A 464 27.38 6.72 -22.98
CA VAL A 464 27.31 5.47 -23.75
C VAL A 464 28.32 5.50 -24.90
N PRO A 465 29.19 4.48 -25.04
CA PRO A 465 30.11 4.41 -26.18
C PRO A 465 29.34 4.25 -27.48
N LEU A 466 29.68 5.03 -28.50
CA LEU A 466 29.00 4.97 -29.80
C LEU A 466 29.37 3.70 -30.59
N GLY A 467 30.58 3.17 -30.39
CA GLY A 467 31.09 2.08 -31.24
C GLY A 467 31.05 2.47 -32.71
N ASN A 468 30.30 1.69 -33.51
CA ASN A 468 30.10 1.94 -34.95
C ASN A 468 28.80 2.69 -35.26
N ALA A 469 28.00 3.04 -34.25
CA ALA A 469 26.74 3.76 -34.44
C ALA A 469 27.01 5.14 -35.06
N GLN A 470 26.13 5.57 -35.98
CA GLN A 470 26.23 6.85 -36.65
C GLN A 470 24.98 7.68 -36.40
N GLY A 471 25.20 8.98 -36.16
CA GLY A 471 24.12 9.94 -35.93
C GLY A 471 23.29 10.23 -37.19
N PRO A 472 22.13 10.88 -37.04
CA PRO A 472 21.57 11.38 -35.77
C PRO A 472 21.19 10.26 -34.80
N TYR A 473 21.28 10.53 -33.51
CA TYR A 473 20.96 9.60 -32.43
C TYR A 473 19.62 9.95 -31.80
N GLN A 474 18.83 8.94 -31.45
CA GLN A 474 17.59 9.11 -30.69
C GLN A 474 17.77 8.49 -29.32
N VAL A 475 17.53 9.27 -28.26
CA VAL A 475 17.48 8.81 -26.87
C VAL A 475 16.02 8.74 -26.46
N GLU A 476 15.58 7.60 -25.95
CA GLU A 476 14.27 7.41 -25.36
C GLU A 476 14.45 6.93 -23.91
N ALA A 477 13.77 7.60 -23.00
CA ALA A 477 13.79 7.29 -21.58
C ALA A 477 12.36 7.12 -21.08
N GLU A 478 12.10 5.99 -20.43
CA GLU A 478 10.82 5.64 -19.85
C GLU A 478 11.00 5.40 -18.35
N PHE A 479 10.06 5.92 -17.55
CA PHE A 479 10.02 5.66 -16.11
C PHE A 479 8.93 4.63 -15.82
N TRP A 480 9.32 3.49 -15.28
CA TRP A 480 8.46 2.34 -15.03
C TRP A 480 8.23 2.13 -13.54
N PHE A 481 7.12 1.46 -13.20
CA PHE A 481 6.77 1.09 -11.83
C PHE A 481 6.22 -0.34 -11.75
N GLN A 482 6.58 -1.05 -10.68
CA GLN A 482 6.15 -2.41 -10.38
C GLN A 482 5.81 -2.51 -8.88
N PRO A 483 4.57 -2.90 -8.50
CA PRO A 483 4.17 -2.98 -7.11
C PRO A 483 4.76 -4.19 -6.37
N ILE A 484 5.05 -5.28 -7.09
CA ILE A 484 5.67 -6.50 -6.55
C ILE A 484 6.87 -6.85 -7.44
N SER A 485 8.06 -6.54 -6.96
CA SER A 485 9.29 -6.84 -7.66
C SER A 485 9.54 -8.35 -7.77
N TYR A 486 10.31 -8.73 -8.79
CA TYR A 486 10.55 -10.13 -9.14
C TYR A 486 11.04 -10.96 -7.94
N ARG A 487 11.98 -10.45 -7.14
CA ARG A 487 12.48 -11.21 -5.98
C ARG A 487 11.45 -11.41 -4.89
N TRP A 488 10.61 -10.43 -4.63
CA TRP A 488 9.56 -10.55 -3.64
C TRP A 488 8.52 -11.61 -4.01
N ALA A 489 8.25 -11.80 -5.30
CA ALA A 489 7.41 -12.90 -5.76
C ALA A 489 8.15 -14.25 -5.80
N ASN A 490 9.35 -14.30 -6.38
CA ASN A 490 10.06 -15.56 -6.60
C ASN A 490 10.62 -16.17 -5.32
N ASN A 491 10.95 -15.37 -4.31
CA ASN A 491 11.43 -15.88 -3.03
C ASN A 491 10.34 -16.65 -2.27
N LEU A 492 9.07 -16.55 -2.65
CA LEU A 492 7.97 -17.34 -2.07
C LEU A 492 7.84 -18.73 -2.70
N LYS A 493 8.42 -18.98 -3.88
CA LYS A 493 8.31 -20.27 -4.61
C LYS A 493 8.87 -21.49 -3.85
N PRO A 494 9.97 -21.38 -3.08
CA PRO A 494 10.49 -22.52 -2.33
C PRO A 494 9.59 -22.99 -1.17
N TYR A 495 8.61 -22.18 -0.73
CA TYR A 495 7.78 -22.50 0.42
C TYR A 495 6.68 -23.50 0.06
N ASN A 496 6.73 -24.69 0.66
CA ASN A 496 5.73 -25.73 0.46
C ASN A 496 4.52 -25.53 1.39
N ALA A 497 3.75 -24.48 1.15
CA ALA A 497 2.50 -24.18 1.84
C ALA A 497 1.46 -23.62 0.86
N MET A 498 0.17 -23.76 1.22
CA MET A 498 -0.94 -23.42 0.33
C MET A 498 -0.91 -21.94 -0.12
N GLU A 499 -0.65 -21.00 0.80
CA GLU A 499 -0.74 -19.57 0.51
C GLU A 499 0.40 -19.09 -0.42
N PRO A 500 1.69 -19.40 -0.17
CA PRO A 500 2.78 -19.12 -1.14
C PRO A 500 2.58 -19.80 -2.50
N GLN A 501 2.18 -21.07 -2.55
CA GLN A 501 1.96 -21.77 -3.81
C GLN A 501 0.82 -21.14 -4.63
N ARG A 502 -0.28 -20.76 -3.97
CA ARG A 502 -1.40 -20.08 -4.61
C ARG A 502 -0.97 -18.74 -5.19
N PHE A 503 -0.33 -17.88 -4.39
CA PHE A 503 0.11 -16.57 -4.86
C PHE A 503 1.10 -16.66 -6.02
N THR A 504 2.13 -17.50 -5.91
CA THR A 504 3.15 -17.65 -6.95
C THR A 504 2.56 -18.19 -8.26
N GLY A 505 1.59 -19.11 -8.18
CA GLY A 505 0.83 -19.56 -9.35
C GLY A 505 0.05 -18.44 -10.04
N TYR A 506 -0.58 -17.54 -9.27
CA TYR A 506 -1.24 -16.36 -9.83
C TYR A 506 -0.25 -15.37 -10.43
N TYR A 507 0.86 -15.12 -9.74
CA TYR A 507 1.90 -14.21 -10.21
C TYR A 507 2.48 -14.70 -11.54
N ASP A 508 2.88 -15.96 -11.65
CA ASP A 508 3.46 -16.53 -12.88
C ASP A 508 2.47 -16.48 -14.06
N ALA A 509 1.17 -16.62 -13.79
CA ALA A 509 0.13 -16.53 -14.81
C ALA A 509 -0.20 -15.09 -15.26
N MET A 510 0.30 -14.07 -14.55
CA MET A 510 -0.05 -12.66 -14.76
C MET A 510 1.16 -11.72 -14.85
N SER A 511 2.38 -12.21 -14.63
CA SER A 511 3.60 -11.41 -14.45
C SER A 511 3.92 -10.49 -15.63
N SER A 512 3.42 -10.80 -16.83
CA SER A 512 3.58 -9.96 -18.02
C SER A 512 2.91 -8.58 -17.86
N GLY A 513 1.92 -8.47 -16.98
CA GLY A 513 1.27 -7.22 -16.59
C GLY A 513 1.68 -6.71 -15.22
N SER A 514 2.83 -7.13 -14.68
CA SER A 514 3.29 -6.72 -13.35
C SER A 514 3.89 -5.31 -13.32
N GLY A 515 4.36 -4.79 -14.46
CA GLY A 515 4.92 -3.44 -14.58
C GLY A 515 4.05 -2.51 -15.42
N VAL A 516 4.18 -1.20 -15.17
CA VAL A 516 3.52 -0.17 -15.97
C VAL A 516 4.47 1.00 -16.23
N MET A 517 4.55 1.45 -17.49
CA MET A 517 5.22 2.69 -17.85
C MET A 517 4.39 3.88 -17.35
N LEU A 518 5.01 4.75 -16.55
CA LEU A 518 4.40 5.94 -16.00
C LEU A 518 4.47 7.10 -16.99
N VAL A 519 5.68 7.43 -17.42
CA VAL A 519 5.98 8.58 -18.26
C VAL A 519 7.17 8.28 -19.18
N ARG A 520 7.28 9.02 -20.29
CA ARG A 520 8.36 8.88 -21.26
C ARG A 520 8.85 10.24 -21.75
N ALA A 521 10.12 10.31 -22.10
CA ALA A 521 10.74 11.44 -22.79
C ALA A 521 11.59 10.93 -23.96
N THR A 522 11.69 11.75 -25.01
CA THR A 522 12.50 11.46 -26.19
C THR A 522 13.27 12.70 -26.59
N ALA A 523 14.53 12.52 -26.96
CA ALA A 523 15.39 13.58 -27.51
C ALA A 523 16.18 13.03 -28.70
N ALA A 524 16.58 13.92 -29.60
CA ALA A 524 17.40 13.58 -30.76
C ALA A 524 18.63 14.50 -30.83
N LYS A 525 19.74 14.00 -31.38
CA LYS A 525 20.99 14.75 -31.57
C LYS A 525 21.65 14.46 -32.90
#